data_AF-A0AAD9BQ16-F1
#
_entry.id   AF-A0AAD9BQ16-F1
#
_cell.length_a   1.000
_cell.length_b   1.000
_cell.length_c   1.000
_cell.angle_alpha   90.00
_cell.angle_beta   90.00
_cell.angle_gamma   90.00
#
_symmetry.space_group_name_H-M   'P 1'
#
loop_
_entity.id
_entity.type
_entity.pdbx_description
1 polymer ?
#
loop_
_entity_poly.entity_id
_entity_poly.type
_entity_poly.pdbx_seq_one_letter_code
_entity_poly.pdbx_strand_id
1 'polypeptide(L)'
;MSYWVQKRQSRNNVPLIRRLQANPQPPKVKKLNRMETNQALKEQLKEWHRLRHDLERARLLLELIRKREKLKREEMKLQQSALEVQLTPFNILLRAVLSQLQEKDQYSIYAQPVNIKEVPDYLDHVKNPMDFSTMRKRIDAHEYGSLDDFEADFNLVIFNCMKYNSKDTFFHKAAQRMQDHGGAILRRARREVERIGFDFPSGLHLPEAPKPAAPTPFSWEEVDRLLSPSYRR
;
A
#
# COMPACT_ATOMS: atom_id res chain seq x y z
N MET A 1 62.49 7.80 -96.22
CA MET A 1 61.37 7.29 -95.41
C MET A 1 60.56 8.48 -94.88
N SER A 2 59.24 8.48 -95.09
CA SER A 2 58.36 9.62 -94.79
C SER A 2 58.28 9.87 -93.28
N TYR A 3 58.44 11.15 -92.88
CA TYR A 3 58.40 11.67 -91.50
C TYR A 3 57.31 11.03 -90.60
N TRP A 4 56.16 10.72 -91.19
CA TRP A 4 55.01 10.14 -90.49
C TRP A 4 55.21 8.70 -90.02
N VAL A 5 56.08 7.92 -90.68
CA VAL A 5 56.35 6.53 -90.32
C VAL A 5 57.26 6.47 -89.07
N GLN A 6 58.31 7.29 -89.04
CA GLN A 6 59.21 7.39 -87.87
C GLN A 6 58.48 7.91 -86.64
N LYS A 7 57.54 8.85 -86.80
CA LYS A 7 56.77 9.42 -85.68
C LYS A 7 55.77 8.42 -85.07
N ARG A 8 55.35 7.40 -85.83
CA ARG A 8 54.47 6.33 -85.35
C ARG A 8 55.25 5.19 -84.68
N GLN A 9 56.44 4.87 -85.20
CA GLN A 9 57.34 3.91 -84.58
C GLN A 9 57.89 4.39 -83.23
N SER A 10 58.22 5.68 -83.07
CA SER A 10 58.71 6.20 -81.78
C SER A 10 57.68 6.14 -80.64
N ARG A 11 56.40 5.84 -80.96
CA ARG A 11 55.31 5.69 -79.99
C ARG A 11 54.79 4.25 -79.94
N ASN A 12 55.60 3.27 -80.38
CA ASN A 12 55.26 1.84 -80.40
C ASN A 12 53.88 1.55 -81.04
N ASN A 13 53.59 2.17 -82.20
CA ASN A 13 52.34 1.97 -82.96
C ASN A 13 51.04 2.42 -82.27
N VAL A 14 51.10 3.22 -81.21
CA VAL A 14 49.89 3.80 -80.58
C VAL A 14 49.30 4.93 -81.46
N PRO A 15 47.97 4.99 -81.68
CA PRO A 15 47.34 5.95 -82.60
C PRO A 15 47.57 7.43 -82.23
N LEU A 16 47.78 8.29 -83.24
CA LEU A 16 48.08 9.72 -83.07
C LEU A 16 46.86 10.61 -82.72
N ILE A 17 45.66 10.04 -82.66
CA ILE A 17 44.43 10.77 -82.35
C ILE A 17 44.08 10.52 -80.88
N ARG A 18 44.09 11.59 -80.09
CA ARG A 18 43.58 11.62 -78.72
C ARG A 18 42.09 11.25 -78.79
N ARG A 19 41.71 10.05 -78.31
CA ARG A 19 40.30 9.70 -78.15
C ARG A 19 39.65 10.78 -77.27
N LEU A 20 38.61 11.40 -77.79
CA LEU A 20 37.68 12.21 -77.02
C LEU A 20 37.16 11.33 -75.87
N GLN A 21 37.51 11.65 -74.63
CA GLN A 21 36.79 11.13 -73.48
C GLN A 21 35.41 11.80 -73.50
N ALA A 22 34.43 11.12 -74.10
CA ALA A 22 33.04 11.50 -73.96
C ALA A 22 32.65 11.28 -72.49
N ASN A 23 32.56 12.36 -71.70
CA ASN A 23 31.86 12.32 -70.42
C ASN A 23 30.37 12.25 -70.76
N PRO A 24 29.67 11.09 -70.61
CA PRO A 24 28.29 11.00 -71.02
C PRO A 24 27.46 11.77 -70.01
N GLN A 25 27.01 12.97 -70.38
CA GLN A 25 25.95 13.63 -69.65
C GLN A 25 24.71 12.74 -69.72
N PRO A 26 24.13 12.33 -68.57
CA PRO A 26 23.00 11.41 -68.59
C PRO A 26 21.84 12.05 -69.37
N PRO A 27 21.06 11.26 -70.13
CA PRO A 27 19.99 11.77 -70.98
C PRO A 27 19.01 12.60 -70.14
N LYS A 28 18.49 13.70 -70.71
CA LYS A 28 17.65 14.70 -70.00
C LYS A 28 16.49 14.05 -69.21
N VAL A 29 15.91 12.97 -69.72
CA VAL A 29 14.84 12.18 -69.06
C VAL A 29 15.33 11.50 -67.76
N LYS A 30 16.53 10.92 -67.74
CA LYS A 30 17.12 10.33 -66.52
C LYS A 30 17.47 11.38 -65.47
N LYS A 31 17.84 12.60 -65.90
CA LYS A 31 18.06 13.73 -64.99
C LYS A 31 16.75 14.22 -64.37
N LEU A 32 15.68 14.34 -65.15
CA LEU A 32 14.36 14.77 -64.68
C LEU A 32 13.76 13.76 -63.68
N ASN A 33 13.74 12.46 -64.01
CA ASN A 33 13.29 11.42 -63.09
C ASN A 33 14.10 11.41 -61.79
N ARG A 34 15.42 11.61 -61.87
CA ARG A 34 16.27 11.71 -60.67
C ARG A 34 15.95 12.95 -59.85
N MET A 35 15.52 14.05 -60.48
CA MET A 35 15.16 15.27 -59.79
C MET A 35 13.81 15.12 -59.06
N GLU A 36 12.83 14.50 -59.72
CA GLU A 36 11.53 14.15 -59.14
C GLU A 36 11.65 13.16 -57.97
N THR A 37 12.48 12.11 -58.09
CA THR A 37 12.71 11.17 -56.98
C THR A 37 13.43 11.82 -55.80
N ASN A 38 14.38 12.72 -56.06
CA ASN A 38 15.03 13.51 -55.00
C ASN A 38 14.05 14.47 -54.32
N GLN A 39 13.06 14.99 -55.05
CA GLN A 39 12.02 15.83 -54.48
C GLN A 39 11.04 15.02 -53.61
N ALA A 40 10.59 13.86 -54.08
CA ALA A 40 9.76 12.93 -53.31
C ALA A 40 10.46 12.46 -52.02
N LEU A 41 11.76 12.14 -52.08
CA LEU A 41 12.54 11.76 -50.89
C LEU A 41 12.64 12.91 -49.87
N LYS A 42 12.77 14.15 -50.35
CA LYS A 42 12.77 15.34 -49.47
C LYS A 42 11.42 15.57 -48.82
N GLU A 43 10.33 15.30 -49.53
CA GLU A 43 8.96 15.39 -49.00
C GLU A 43 8.70 14.32 -47.95
N GLN A 44 9.05 13.05 -48.24
CA GLN A 44 8.98 11.98 -47.25
C GLN A 44 9.79 12.31 -45.99
N LEU A 45 11.01 12.83 -46.12
CA LEU A 45 11.81 13.23 -44.97
C LEU A 45 11.12 14.30 -44.11
N LYS A 46 10.42 15.26 -44.73
CA LYS A 46 9.62 16.26 -44.00
C LYS A 46 8.44 15.62 -43.27
N GLU A 47 7.77 14.64 -43.89
CA GLU A 47 6.69 13.87 -43.27
C GLU A 47 7.21 13.09 -42.06
N TRP A 48 8.34 12.38 -42.20
CA TRP A 48 8.98 11.66 -41.10
C TRP A 48 9.37 12.59 -39.94
N HIS A 49 9.88 13.79 -40.24
CA HIS A 49 10.18 14.79 -39.21
C HIS A 49 8.92 15.29 -38.50
N ARG A 50 7.83 15.55 -39.23
CA ARG A 50 6.55 15.96 -38.63
C ARG A 50 6.00 14.85 -37.74
N LEU A 51 5.96 13.61 -38.23
CA LEU A 51 5.50 12.46 -37.46
C LEU A 51 6.32 12.26 -36.18
N ARG A 52 7.66 12.34 -36.26
CA ARG A 52 8.53 12.27 -35.08
C ARG A 52 8.20 13.37 -34.07
N HIS A 53 7.99 14.59 -34.54
CA HIS A 53 7.65 15.72 -33.68
C HIS A 53 6.28 15.52 -33.00
N ASP A 54 5.28 15.04 -33.74
CA ASP A 54 3.95 14.76 -33.20
C ASP A 54 3.97 13.61 -32.19
N LEU A 55 4.75 12.55 -32.44
CA LEU A 55 4.96 11.46 -31.48
C LEU A 55 5.67 11.93 -30.21
N GLU A 56 6.66 12.81 -30.31
CA GLU A 56 7.32 13.36 -29.12
C GLU A 56 6.37 14.26 -28.33
N ARG A 57 5.56 15.09 -29.01
CA ARG A 57 4.48 15.85 -28.35
C ARG A 57 3.48 14.94 -27.65
N ALA A 58 3.03 13.88 -28.32
CA ALA A 58 2.11 12.90 -27.74
C ALA A 58 2.72 12.20 -26.52
N ARG A 59 4.01 11.82 -26.58
CA ARG A 59 4.74 11.25 -25.46
C ARG A 59 4.79 12.20 -24.26
N LEU A 60 5.12 13.48 -24.47
CA LEU A 60 5.15 14.48 -23.41
C LEU A 60 3.76 14.68 -22.77
N LEU A 61 2.71 14.71 -23.59
CA LEU A 61 1.32 14.80 -23.08
C LEU A 61 0.94 13.58 -22.24
N LEU A 62 1.31 12.37 -22.66
CA LEU A 62 1.08 11.15 -21.89
C LEU A 62 1.81 11.18 -20.54
N GLU A 63 3.04 11.70 -20.51
CA GLU A 63 3.79 11.84 -19.26
C GLU A 63 3.12 12.85 -18.30
N LEU A 64 2.61 13.96 -18.83
CA LEU A 64 1.83 14.94 -18.05
C LEU A 64 0.53 14.32 -17.51
N ILE A 65 -0.20 13.57 -18.34
CA ILE A 65 -1.42 12.86 -17.92
C ILE A 65 -1.08 11.86 -16.81
N ARG A 66 -0.03 11.05 -16.98
CA ARG A 66 0.42 10.09 -15.96
C ARG A 66 0.75 10.79 -14.64
N LYS A 67 1.47 11.92 -14.69
CA LYS A 67 1.80 12.71 -13.50
C LYS A 67 0.54 13.27 -12.82
N ARG A 68 -0.41 13.80 -13.60
CA ARG A 68 -1.70 14.30 -13.09
C ARG A 68 -2.50 13.17 -12.42
N GLU A 69 -2.64 12.02 -13.06
CA GLU A 69 -3.42 10.90 -12.50
C GLU A 69 -2.77 10.33 -11.24
N LYS A 70 -1.43 10.36 -11.15
CA LYS A 70 -0.71 10.02 -9.91
C LYS A 70 -1.07 10.99 -8.78
N LEU A 71 -0.97 12.31 -9.02
CA LEU A 71 -1.31 13.31 -8.01
C LEU A 71 -2.79 13.24 -7.59
N LYS A 72 -3.70 13.06 -8.55
CA LYS A 72 -5.13 12.89 -8.28
C LYS A 72 -5.39 11.66 -7.40
N ARG A 73 -4.71 10.53 -7.66
CA ARG A 73 -4.83 9.33 -6.83
C ARG A 73 -4.28 9.55 -5.42
N GLU A 74 -3.17 10.25 -5.27
CA GLU A 74 -2.59 10.60 -3.97
C GLU A 74 -3.53 11.52 -3.17
N GLU A 75 -4.12 12.53 -3.82
CA GLU A 75 -5.11 13.42 -3.22
C GLU A 75 -6.38 12.68 -2.79
N MET A 76 -6.94 11.82 -3.65
CA MET A 76 -8.10 11.00 -3.30
C MET A 76 -7.82 10.09 -2.11
N LYS A 77 -6.62 9.51 -2.01
CA LYS A 77 -6.23 8.68 -0.88
C LYS A 77 -6.15 9.50 0.42
N LEU A 78 -5.60 10.71 0.36
CA LEU A 78 -5.52 11.60 1.51
C LEU A 78 -6.92 12.02 1.98
N GLN A 79 -7.81 12.39 1.06
CA GLN A 79 -9.20 12.73 1.37
C GLN A 79 -9.96 11.55 1.97
N GLN A 80 -9.76 10.34 1.44
CA GLN A 80 -10.34 9.12 1.99
C GLN A 80 -9.88 8.88 3.44
N SER A 81 -8.58 8.98 3.71
CA SER A 81 -8.04 8.80 5.07
C SER A 81 -8.54 9.86 6.04
N ALA A 82 -8.64 11.13 5.60
CA ALA A 82 -9.20 12.19 6.42
C ALA A 82 -10.68 11.94 6.76
N LEU A 83 -11.46 11.48 5.78
CA LEU A 83 -12.86 11.15 5.99
C LEU A 83 -13.05 9.94 6.92
N GLU A 84 -12.21 8.92 6.81
CA GLU A 84 -12.23 7.76 7.72
C GLU A 84 -12.00 8.20 9.18
N VAL A 85 -11.01 9.07 9.42
CA VAL A 85 -10.75 9.63 10.76
C VAL A 85 -11.96 10.40 11.30
N GLN A 86 -12.68 11.12 10.44
CA GLN A 86 -13.86 11.89 10.87
C GLN A 86 -15.08 11.02 11.13
N LEU A 87 -15.29 9.97 10.33
CA LEU A 87 -16.52 9.17 10.36
C LEU A 87 -16.43 7.96 11.29
N THR A 88 -15.24 7.37 11.48
CA THR A 88 -15.08 6.12 12.22
C THR A 88 -13.90 6.13 13.21
N PRO A 89 -13.72 7.20 14.01
CA PRO A 89 -12.55 7.33 14.87
C PRO A 89 -12.43 6.25 15.94
N PHE A 90 -13.54 5.81 16.54
CA PHE A 90 -13.51 4.72 17.52
C PHE A 90 -13.07 3.39 16.87
N ASN A 91 -13.52 3.16 15.65
CA ASN A 91 -13.18 1.96 14.87
C ASN A 91 -11.67 1.91 14.54
N ILE A 92 -11.07 3.05 14.22
CA ILE A 92 -9.61 3.18 14.04
C ILE A 92 -8.86 2.82 15.33
N LEU A 93 -9.33 3.30 16.48
CA LEU A 93 -8.74 2.93 17.77
C LEU A 93 -8.81 1.42 18.01
N LEU A 94 -9.98 0.81 17.83
CA LEU A 94 -10.15 -0.64 18.03
C LEU A 94 -9.25 -1.45 17.09
N ARG A 95 -9.12 -1.05 15.81
CA ARG A 95 -8.19 -1.70 14.88
C ARG A 95 -6.74 -1.61 15.36
N ALA A 96 -6.32 -0.44 15.85
CA ALA A 96 -4.98 -0.24 16.37
C ALA A 96 -4.71 -1.08 17.64
N VAL A 97 -5.70 -1.22 18.53
CA VAL A 97 -5.61 -2.07 19.71
C VAL A 97 -5.55 -3.55 19.31
N LEU A 98 -6.40 -4.00 18.39
CA LEU A 98 -6.39 -5.37 17.90
C LEU A 98 -5.06 -5.73 17.23
N SER A 99 -4.48 -4.84 16.43
CA SER A 99 -3.15 -5.06 15.84
C SER A 99 -2.07 -5.23 16.90
N GLN A 100 -2.08 -4.42 17.96
CA GLN A 100 -1.14 -4.60 19.09
C GLN A 100 -1.33 -5.94 19.81
N LEU A 101 -2.57 -6.43 19.94
CA LEU A 101 -2.84 -7.76 20.51
C LEU A 101 -2.32 -8.88 19.58
N GLN A 102 -2.58 -8.77 18.27
CA GLN A 102 -2.10 -9.74 17.28
C GLN A 102 -0.56 -9.81 17.24
N GLU A 103 0.14 -8.70 17.39
CA GLU A 103 1.61 -8.67 17.48
C GLU A 103 2.17 -9.46 18.68
N LYS A 104 1.37 -9.63 19.75
CA LYS A 104 1.75 -10.45 20.91
C LYS A 104 1.47 -11.94 20.71
N ASP A 105 0.64 -12.30 19.74
CA ASP A 105 0.35 -13.69 19.36
C ASP A 105 1.37 -14.23 18.33
N GLN A 106 2.62 -14.42 18.80
CA GLN A 106 3.75 -14.83 17.96
C GLN A 106 3.52 -16.14 17.18
N TYR A 107 2.65 -17.01 17.68
CA TYR A 107 2.38 -18.33 17.11
C TYR A 107 1.04 -18.40 16.38
N SER A 108 0.33 -17.27 16.25
CA SER A 108 -0.99 -17.19 15.62
C SER A 108 -2.02 -18.17 16.23
N ILE A 109 -1.94 -18.40 17.54
CA ILE A 109 -2.83 -19.33 18.26
C ILE A 109 -4.28 -18.84 18.23
N TYR A 110 -4.46 -17.52 18.27
CA TYR A 110 -5.77 -16.87 18.37
C TYR A 110 -6.18 -16.18 17.07
N ALA A 111 -5.39 -16.34 16.00
CA ALA A 111 -5.55 -15.59 14.78
C ALA A 111 -6.81 -15.96 13.99
N GLN A 112 -7.28 -17.20 14.10
CA GLN A 112 -8.41 -17.76 13.37
C GLN A 112 -9.29 -18.62 14.31
N PRO A 113 -10.56 -18.88 13.94
CA PRO A 113 -11.41 -19.77 14.72
C PRO A 113 -10.80 -21.17 14.81
N VAL A 114 -11.00 -21.84 15.95
CA VAL A 114 -10.57 -23.24 16.12
C VAL A 114 -11.25 -24.12 15.08
N ASN A 115 -10.46 -24.90 14.34
CA ASN A 115 -10.96 -25.81 13.32
C ASN A 115 -11.61 -27.04 13.97
N ILE A 116 -12.93 -27.06 14.06
CA ILE A 116 -13.73 -28.19 14.56
C ILE A 116 -13.54 -29.51 13.81
N LYS A 117 -12.99 -29.50 12.59
CA LYS A 117 -12.61 -30.76 11.92
C LYS A 117 -11.35 -31.38 12.52
N GLU A 118 -10.44 -30.54 13.01
CA GLU A 118 -9.21 -30.96 13.69
C GLU A 118 -9.44 -31.17 15.19
N VAL A 119 -10.38 -30.43 15.78
CA VAL A 119 -10.73 -30.49 17.21
C VAL A 119 -12.25 -30.71 17.38
N PRO A 120 -12.74 -31.95 17.19
CA PRO A 120 -14.18 -32.23 17.10
C PRO A 120 -14.97 -31.97 18.39
N ASP A 121 -14.35 -32.13 19.55
CA ASP A 121 -14.95 -31.97 20.88
C ASP A 121 -14.94 -30.52 21.38
N TYR A 122 -14.38 -29.57 20.61
CA TYR A 122 -14.18 -28.19 21.07
C TYR A 122 -15.49 -27.51 21.52
N LEU A 123 -16.57 -27.69 20.75
CA LEU A 123 -17.88 -27.06 21.03
C LEU A 123 -18.65 -27.72 22.18
N ASP A 124 -18.24 -28.91 22.60
CA ASP A 124 -18.80 -29.56 23.79
C ASP A 124 -18.37 -28.81 25.05
N HIS A 125 -17.14 -28.28 25.06
CA HIS A 125 -16.54 -27.56 26.17
C HIS A 125 -16.65 -26.02 26.05
N VAL A 126 -16.52 -25.47 24.84
CA VAL A 126 -16.53 -24.04 24.56
C VAL A 126 -17.83 -23.65 23.85
N LYS A 127 -18.66 -22.84 24.54
CA LYS A 127 -19.99 -22.48 24.04
C LYS A 127 -20.01 -21.29 23.11
N ASN A 128 -19.14 -20.31 23.35
CA ASN A 128 -19.04 -19.10 22.54
C ASN A 128 -17.59 -18.99 22.04
N PRO A 129 -17.21 -19.64 20.93
CA PRO A 129 -15.88 -19.48 20.33
C PRO A 129 -15.60 -18.02 19.96
N MET A 130 -14.35 -17.59 20.09
CA MET A 130 -13.90 -16.26 19.69
C MET A 130 -12.44 -16.31 19.25
N ASP A 131 -12.07 -15.43 18.34
CA ASP A 131 -10.72 -15.32 17.77
C ASP A 131 -10.50 -13.90 17.18
N PHE A 132 -9.26 -13.54 16.88
CA PHE A 132 -8.92 -12.20 16.38
C PHE A 132 -9.46 -11.89 14.99
N SER A 133 -9.66 -12.89 14.12
CA SER A 133 -10.30 -12.64 12.82
C SER A 133 -11.79 -12.34 12.97
N THR A 134 -12.47 -13.01 13.91
CA THR A 134 -13.86 -12.73 14.25
C THR A 134 -13.98 -11.35 14.89
N MET A 135 -13.14 -11.02 15.88
CA MET A 135 -13.08 -9.67 16.45
C MET A 135 -12.84 -8.61 15.36
N ARG A 136 -11.94 -8.88 14.41
CA ARG A 136 -11.69 -7.96 13.28
C ARG A 136 -12.94 -7.72 12.44
N LYS A 137 -13.69 -8.76 12.12
CA LYS A 137 -14.95 -8.65 11.38
C LYS A 137 -15.98 -7.82 12.15
N ARG A 138 -16.08 -8.01 13.47
CA ARG A 138 -16.98 -7.22 14.34
C ARG A 138 -16.60 -5.74 14.40
N ILE A 139 -15.30 -5.43 14.45
CA ILE A 139 -14.81 -4.05 14.31
C ILE A 139 -15.28 -3.46 12.97
N ASP A 140 -14.96 -4.15 11.86
CA ASP A 140 -15.28 -3.66 10.51
C ASP A 140 -16.81 -3.55 10.26
N ALA A 141 -17.62 -4.35 10.96
CA ALA A 141 -19.08 -4.29 10.99
C ALA A 141 -19.66 -3.26 11.98
N HIS A 142 -18.83 -2.54 12.73
CA HIS A 142 -19.22 -1.51 13.70
C HIS A 142 -20.09 -2.06 14.85
N GLU A 143 -19.82 -3.30 15.28
CA GLU A 143 -20.64 -3.99 16.29
C GLU A 143 -20.21 -3.73 17.74
N TYR A 144 -19.03 -3.15 17.97
CA TYR A 144 -18.57 -2.80 19.31
C TYR A 144 -19.07 -1.39 19.67
N GLY A 145 -20.04 -1.33 20.58
CA GLY A 145 -20.59 -0.07 21.09
C GLY A 145 -19.65 0.60 22.10
N SER A 146 -18.78 -0.17 22.76
CA SER A 146 -17.86 0.34 23.77
C SER A 146 -16.53 -0.42 23.78
N LEU A 147 -15.54 0.12 24.50
CA LEU A 147 -14.28 -0.59 24.73
C LEU A 147 -14.52 -1.86 25.57
N ASP A 148 -15.54 -1.85 26.44
CA ASP A 148 -15.88 -2.98 27.28
C ASP A 148 -16.40 -4.16 26.46
N ASP A 149 -17.18 -3.91 25.39
CA ASP A 149 -17.63 -4.95 24.45
C ASP A 149 -16.46 -5.60 23.73
N PHE A 150 -15.48 -4.80 23.30
CA PHE A 150 -14.25 -5.28 22.67
C PHE A 150 -13.38 -6.09 23.66
N GLU A 151 -13.23 -5.60 24.90
CA GLU A 151 -12.49 -6.27 25.96
C GLU A 151 -13.16 -7.59 26.37
N ALA A 152 -14.50 -7.66 26.36
CA ALA A 152 -15.23 -8.88 26.64
C ALA A 152 -14.89 -9.99 25.63
N ASP A 153 -14.84 -9.67 24.33
CA ASP A 153 -14.44 -10.64 23.30
C ASP A 153 -12.98 -11.06 23.43
N PHE A 154 -12.06 -10.12 23.73
CA PHE A 154 -10.67 -10.46 24.01
C PHE A 154 -10.57 -11.45 25.19
N ASN A 155 -11.26 -11.16 26.29
CA ASN A 155 -11.29 -12.02 27.47
C ASN A 155 -11.89 -13.39 27.14
N LEU A 156 -12.87 -13.45 26.23
CA LEU A 156 -13.46 -14.70 25.77
C LEU A 156 -12.46 -15.57 25.00
N VAL A 157 -11.62 -14.99 24.13
CA VAL A 157 -10.52 -15.71 23.46
C VAL A 157 -9.62 -16.39 24.49
N ILE A 158 -9.17 -15.64 25.50
CA ILE A 158 -8.23 -16.12 26.53
C ILE A 158 -8.90 -17.16 27.42
N PHE A 159 -10.11 -16.87 27.91
CA PHE A 159 -10.86 -17.76 28.78
C PHE A 159 -11.15 -19.10 28.11
N ASN A 160 -11.60 -19.10 26.85
CA ASN A 160 -11.86 -20.32 26.11
C ASN A 160 -10.60 -21.16 25.93
N CYS A 161 -9.46 -20.52 25.62
CA CYS A 161 -8.19 -21.23 25.50
C CYS A 161 -7.79 -21.90 26.82
N MET A 162 -7.87 -21.18 27.94
CA MET A 162 -7.52 -21.72 29.26
C MET A 162 -8.54 -22.74 29.77
N LYS A 163 -9.81 -22.63 29.39
CA LYS A 163 -10.87 -23.58 29.76
C LYS A 163 -10.70 -24.91 29.05
N TYR A 164 -10.39 -24.89 27.75
CA TYR A 164 -10.26 -26.10 26.95
C TYR A 164 -8.92 -26.81 27.19
N ASN A 165 -7.84 -26.06 27.37
CA ASN A 165 -6.49 -26.61 27.50
C ASN A 165 -6.05 -26.77 28.96
N SER A 166 -5.44 -27.91 29.30
CA SER A 166 -4.88 -28.12 30.65
C SER A 166 -3.74 -27.14 30.98
N LYS A 167 -3.56 -26.81 32.25
CA LYS A 167 -2.57 -25.85 32.77
C LYS A 167 -1.12 -26.16 32.37
N ASP A 168 -0.81 -27.43 32.16
CA ASP A 168 0.54 -27.88 31.81
C ASP A 168 0.87 -27.71 30.33
N THR A 169 -0.14 -27.50 29.48
CA THR A 169 0.00 -27.37 28.03
C THR A 169 0.65 -26.05 27.61
N PHE A 170 1.24 -26.06 26.42
CA PHE A 170 1.76 -24.86 25.78
C PHE A 170 0.68 -23.78 25.60
N PHE A 171 -0.52 -24.17 25.13
CA PHE A 171 -1.63 -23.25 24.85
C PHE A 171 -2.12 -22.53 26.10
N HIS A 172 -2.33 -23.23 27.22
CA HIS A 172 -2.74 -22.59 28.47
C HIS A 172 -1.68 -21.60 28.97
N LYS A 173 -0.40 -21.97 28.93
CA LYS A 173 0.70 -21.08 29.32
C LYS A 173 0.82 -19.87 28.38
N ALA A 174 0.56 -20.05 27.09
CA ALA A 174 0.51 -18.95 26.12
C ALA A 174 -0.68 -18.01 26.39
N ALA A 175 -1.85 -18.53 26.75
CA ALA A 175 -3.03 -17.73 27.09
C ALA A 175 -2.79 -16.90 28.34
N GLN A 176 -2.15 -17.46 29.37
CA GLN A 176 -1.78 -16.72 30.58
C GLN A 176 -0.87 -15.52 30.24
N ARG A 177 0.19 -15.75 29.44
CA ARG A 177 1.07 -14.65 28.99
C ARG A 177 0.32 -13.63 28.14
N MET A 178 -0.60 -14.08 27.29
CA MET A 178 -1.40 -13.18 26.45
C MET A 178 -2.35 -12.34 27.30
N GLN A 179 -2.92 -12.89 28.37
CA GLN A 179 -3.74 -12.16 29.33
C GLN A 179 -2.97 -10.98 29.96
N ASP A 180 -1.73 -11.22 30.39
CA ASP A 180 -0.91 -10.18 31.03
C ASP A 180 -0.55 -9.05 30.06
N HIS A 181 -0.07 -9.40 28.87
CA HIS A 181 0.28 -8.42 27.83
C HIS A 181 -0.96 -7.68 27.31
N GLY A 182 -2.03 -8.42 27.03
CA GLY A 182 -3.29 -7.88 26.54
C GLY A 182 -3.95 -6.95 27.56
N GLY A 183 -3.92 -7.31 28.85
CA GLY A 183 -4.41 -6.44 29.91
C GLY A 183 -3.64 -5.12 29.99
N ALA A 184 -2.32 -5.12 29.76
CA ALA A 184 -1.54 -3.87 29.70
C ALA A 184 -1.94 -2.99 28.50
N ILE A 185 -2.15 -3.61 27.33
CA ILE A 185 -2.61 -2.93 26.11
C ILE A 185 -4.01 -2.34 26.32
N LEU A 186 -4.95 -3.11 26.87
CA LEU A 186 -6.32 -2.69 27.15
C LEU A 186 -6.39 -1.55 28.18
N ARG A 187 -5.60 -1.62 29.26
CA ARG A 187 -5.51 -0.51 30.22
C ARG A 187 -5.00 0.78 29.58
N ARG A 188 -4.08 0.68 28.62
CA ARG A 188 -3.62 1.84 27.85
C ARG A 188 -4.74 2.36 26.94
N ALA A 189 -5.41 1.47 26.21
CA ALA A 189 -6.53 1.82 25.35
C ALA A 189 -7.65 2.53 26.13
N ARG A 190 -7.95 2.06 27.35
CA ARG A 190 -8.94 2.68 28.24
C ARG A 190 -8.58 4.13 28.59
N ARG A 191 -7.33 4.38 28.97
CA ARG A 191 -6.84 5.76 29.19
C ARG A 191 -6.90 6.61 27.92
N GLU A 192 -6.67 6.02 26.75
CA GLU A 192 -6.81 6.72 25.47
C GLU A 192 -8.27 7.05 25.17
N VAL A 193 -9.22 6.14 25.42
CA VAL A 193 -10.66 6.37 25.32
C VAL A 193 -11.11 7.51 26.24
N GLU A 194 -10.71 7.48 27.51
CA GLU A 194 -11.02 8.52 28.50
C GLU A 194 -10.43 9.88 28.12
N ARG A 195 -9.21 9.90 27.56
CA ARG A 195 -8.53 11.13 27.14
C ARG A 195 -9.11 11.71 25.85
N ILE A 196 -9.43 10.87 24.88
CA ILE A 196 -9.93 11.29 23.56
C ILE A 196 -11.41 11.70 23.67
N GLY A 197 -12.21 10.91 24.37
CA GLY A 197 -13.65 11.08 24.46
C GLY A 197 -14.37 10.57 23.21
N PHE A 198 -15.23 9.57 23.40
CA PHE A 198 -16.07 9.01 22.35
C PHE A 198 -17.54 9.05 22.77
N ASP A 199 -18.41 9.38 21.82
CA ASP A 199 -19.83 9.09 21.92
C ASP A 199 -20.05 7.64 21.50
N PHE A 200 -20.27 6.75 22.46
CA PHE A 200 -20.35 5.31 22.21
C PHE A 200 -21.50 4.89 21.27
N PRO A 201 -22.70 5.49 21.34
CA PRO A 201 -23.76 5.21 20.36
C PRO A 201 -23.36 5.51 18.92
N SER A 202 -22.60 6.59 18.66
CA SER A 202 -22.22 6.96 17.30
C SER A 202 -20.80 6.53 16.90
N GLY A 203 -19.94 6.17 17.86
CA GLY A 203 -18.51 5.91 17.66
C GLY A 203 -17.69 7.14 17.27
N LEU A 204 -18.26 8.34 17.38
CA LEU A 204 -17.61 9.60 17.01
C LEU A 204 -16.88 10.22 18.21
N HIS A 205 -16.03 11.22 17.96
CA HIS A 205 -15.45 12.01 19.03
C HIS A 205 -16.48 12.89 19.73
N LEU A 206 -16.31 13.07 21.04
CA LEU A 206 -17.06 14.10 21.76
C LEU A 206 -16.64 15.50 21.27
N PRO A 207 -17.55 16.50 21.28
CA PRO A 207 -17.23 17.87 20.84
C PRO A 207 -16.10 18.52 21.64
N GLU A 208 -16.01 18.19 22.93
CA GLU A 208 -14.91 18.59 23.82
C GLU A 208 -14.31 17.33 24.47
N ALA A 209 -12.97 17.32 24.61
CA ALA A 209 -12.29 16.24 25.30
C ALA A 209 -12.73 16.19 26.78
N PRO A 210 -12.97 14.98 27.33
CA PRO A 210 -13.31 14.84 28.74
C PRO A 210 -12.24 15.47 29.62
N LYS A 211 -12.65 16.30 30.58
CA LYS A 211 -11.73 16.81 31.59
C LYS A 211 -11.28 15.62 32.45
N PRO A 212 -9.97 15.46 32.72
CA PRO A 212 -9.52 14.44 33.65
C PRO A 212 -10.25 14.65 34.98
N ALA A 213 -10.84 13.59 35.51
CA ALA A 213 -11.48 13.63 36.82
C ALA A 213 -10.47 14.19 37.82
N ALA A 214 -10.87 15.20 38.59
CA ALA A 214 -10.04 15.69 39.67
C ALA A 214 -9.72 14.50 40.59
N PRO A 215 -8.47 14.32 41.04
CA PRO A 215 -8.16 13.29 42.02
C PRO A 215 -9.13 13.48 43.19
N THR A 216 -9.78 12.40 43.61
CA THR A 216 -10.62 12.41 44.81
C THR A 216 -9.80 13.03 45.93
N PRO A 217 -10.30 14.07 46.62
CA PRO A 217 -9.57 14.69 47.70
C PRO A 217 -9.17 13.61 48.69
N PHE A 218 -7.87 13.52 48.99
CA PHE A 218 -7.38 12.60 49.99
C PHE A 218 -8.13 12.85 51.30
N SER A 219 -8.86 11.84 51.78
CA SER A 219 -9.59 11.91 53.04
C SER A 219 -8.89 11.03 54.06
N TRP A 220 -8.55 11.62 55.21
CA TRP A 220 -8.07 10.86 56.37
C TRP A 220 -9.08 9.80 56.84
N GLU A 221 -10.38 9.97 56.55
CA GLU A 221 -11.41 8.98 56.84
C GLU A 221 -11.22 7.68 56.06
N GLU A 222 -10.65 7.71 54.86
CA GLU A 222 -10.37 6.50 54.07
C GLU A 222 -9.21 5.70 54.68
N VAL A 223 -8.20 6.40 55.19
CA VAL A 223 -7.08 5.81 55.92
C VAL A 223 -7.58 5.20 57.23
N ASP A 224 -8.41 5.91 57.98
CA ASP A 224 -9.00 5.43 59.24
C ASP A 224 -9.91 4.22 59.02
N ARG A 225 -10.68 4.19 57.91
CA ARG A 225 -11.49 3.02 57.52
C ARG A 225 -10.64 1.79 57.22
N LEU A 226 -9.49 1.96 56.55
CA LEU A 226 -8.57 0.87 56.22
C LEU A 226 -7.76 0.37 57.43
N LEU A 227 -7.47 1.27 58.38
CA LEU A 227 -6.72 0.94 59.60
C LEU A 227 -7.61 0.41 60.72
N SER A 228 -8.92 0.65 60.66
CA SER A 228 -9.87 0.16 61.65
C SER A 228 -9.90 -1.38 61.71
N PRO A 229 -9.66 -1.99 62.89
CA PRO A 229 -9.72 -3.45 63.07
C PRO A 229 -11.09 -4.06 62.75
N SER A 230 -12.18 -3.28 62.81
CA SER A 230 -13.54 -3.77 62.52
C SER A 230 -13.78 -4.10 61.05
N TYR A 231 -12.93 -3.62 60.13
CA TYR A 231 -13.02 -3.88 58.69
C TYR A 231 -12.01 -4.91 58.17
N ARG A 232 -11.17 -5.49 59.05
CA ARG A 232 -10.35 -6.68 58.74
C ARG A 232 -11.17 -7.93 59.09
N ARG A 233 -12.03 -8.39 58.20
CA ARG A 233 -12.64 -9.74 58.27
C ARG A 233 -12.32 -10.51 57.01
#